data_AF-A0A543FMH5-F1
#
_entry.id   AF-A0A543FMH5-F1
#
_cell.length_a   1.000
_cell.length_b   1.000
_cell.length_c   1.000
_cell.angle_alpha   90.00
_cell.angle_beta   90.00
_cell.angle_gamma   90.00
#
_symmetry.space_group_name_H-M   'P 1'
#
loop_
_entity.id
_entity.type
_entity.pdbx_description
1 polymer ?
#
loop_
_entity_poly.entity_id
_entity_poly.type
_entity_poly.pdbx_seq_one_letter_code
_entity_poly.pdbx_strand_id
1 'polypeptide(L)' 'MTGTEATGTPEERRAAFQVVRGEPSDEELAALTVVLAAVAAPAPGPETPPARSRWSDPAARFRTPLHPGPGAWRTSTWPR' A
#
# COMPACT_ATOMS: atom_id res chain seq x y z
N MET A 1 2.02 -6.35 -26.29
CA MET A 1 1.96 -7.28 -25.14
C MET A 1 0.87 -6.75 -24.21
N THR A 2 -0.23 -7.47 -24.16
CA THR A 2 -1.58 -7.02 -23.75
C THR A 2 -1.68 -6.73 -22.25
N GLY A 3 -2.02 -5.48 -21.91
CA GLY A 3 -2.49 -5.13 -20.58
C GLY A 3 -4.00 -5.35 -20.50
N THR A 4 -4.43 -6.22 -19.60
CA THR A 4 -5.82 -6.55 -19.31
C THR A 4 -6.59 -5.29 -18.94
N GLU A 5 -7.57 -4.89 -19.76
CA GLU A 5 -8.49 -3.81 -19.42
C GLU A 5 -9.31 -4.23 -18.20
N ALA A 6 -9.22 -3.45 -17.13
CA ALA A 6 -10.06 -3.59 -15.96
C ALA A 6 -11.50 -3.18 -16.32
N THR A 7 -12.29 -4.12 -16.80
CA THR A 7 -13.73 -3.93 -17.08
C THR A 7 -14.50 -3.90 -15.76
N GLY A 8 -14.54 -2.73 -15.11
CA GLY A 8 -15.39 -2.45 -13.96
C GLY A 8 -15.79 -0.96 -13.94
N THR A 9 -17.07 -0.68 -13.77
CA THR A 9 -17.59 0.68 -13.67
C THR A 9 -16.94 1.42 -12.49
N PRO A 10 -16.80 2.76 -12.54
CA PRO A 10 -16.19 3.53 -11.46
C PRO A 10 -16.88 3.34 -10.10
N GLU A 11 -18.18 3.02 -10.09
CA GLU A 11 -18.94 2.70 -8.87
C GLU A 11 -18.59 1.32 -8.31
N GLU A 12 -18.43 0.29 -9.15
CA GLU A 12 -17.92 -1.02 -8.72
C GLU A 12 -16.52 -0.91 -8.10
N ARG A 13 -15.68 -0.01 -8.62
CA ARG A 13 -14.37 0.29 -8.02
C ARG A 13 -14.45 1.07 -6.70
N ARG A 14 -15.58 1.71 -6.39
CA ARG A 14 -15.82 2.44 -5.13
C ARG A 14 -16.55 1.58 -4.08
N ALA A 15 -17.22 0.50 -4.49
CA ALA A 15 -17.91 -0.39 -3.57
C ALA A 15 -16.89 -1.21 -2.77
N ALA A 16 -16.87 -1.04 -1.44
CA ALA A 16 -16.02 -1.83 -0.56
C ALA A 16 -16.42 -3.32 -0.53
N PHE A 17 -17.72 -3.61 -0.68
CA PHE A 17 -18.29 -4.95 -0.80
C PHE A 17 -19.72 -4.88 -1.38
N GLN A 18 -20.28 -6.02 -1.78
CA GLN A 18 -21.64 -6.14 -2.33
C GLN A 18 -22.41 -7.28 -1.64
N VAL A 19 -23.69 -7.02 -1.32
CA VAL A 19 -24.64 -8.06 -0.87
C VAL A 19 -25.22 -8.78 -2.09
N VAL A 20 -24.90 -10.06 -2.25
CA VAL A 20 -25.33 -10.87 -3.41
C VAL A 20 -26.73 -11.48 -3.20
N ARG A 21 -27.15 -11.66 -1.93
CA ARG A 21 -28.44 -12.26 -1.56
C ARG A 21 -28.87 -11.81 -0.17
N GLY A 22 -30.19 -11.68 0.03
CA GLY A 22 -30.81 -11.30 1.30
C GLY A 22 -31.15 -9.81 1.36
N GLU A 23 -31.94 -9.43 2.37
CA GLU A 23 -32.26 -8.04 2.70
C GLU A 23 -31.76 -7.78 4.13
N PRO A 24 -30.47 -7.45 4.31
CA PRO A 24 -29.93 -7.19 5.65
C PRO A 24 -30.51 -5.89 6.20
N SER A 25 -30.69 -5.82 7.51
CA SER A 25 -31.10 -4.57 8.14
C SER A 25 -29.98 -3.53 8.12
N ASP A 26 -30.33 -2.26 8.31
CA ASP A 26 -29.35 -1.17 8.40
C ASP A 26 -28.32 -1.42 9.51
N GLU A 27 -28.75 -2.02 10.64
CA GLU A 27 -27.88 -2.38 11.75
C GLU A 27 -26.88 -3.48 11.38
N GLU A 28 -27.32 -4.49 10.62
CA GLU A 28 -26.46 -5.58 10.16
C GLU A 28 -25.41 -5.07 9.15
N LEU A 29 -25.81 -4.18 8.24
CA LEU A 29 -24.88 -3.53 7.30
C LEU A 29 -23.86 -2.65 8.02
N ALA A 30 -24.29 -1.90 9.03
CA ALA A 30 -23.41 -1.08 9.86
C ALA A 30 -22.40 -1.95 10.61
N ALA A 31 -22.87 -3.03 11.25
CA ALA A 31 -22.02 -3.96 11.98
C ALA A 31 -20.95 -4.60 11.07
N LEU A 32 -21.35 -5.06 9.88
CA LEU A 32 -20.43 -5.64 8.91
C LEU A 32 -19.38 -4.62 8.43
N THR A 33 -19.80 -3.39 8.14
CA THR A 33 -18.90 -2.31 7.70
C THR A 33 -17.86 -2.00 8.78
N VAL A 34 -18.26 -1.94 10.05
CA VAL A 34 -17.35 -1.72 11.18
C VAL A 34 -16.31 -2.84 11.27
N VAL A 35 -16.73 -4.10 11.15
CA VAL A 35 -15.82 -5.25 11.18
C VAL A 35 -14.82 -5.20 10.01
N LEU A 36 -15.29 -4.92 8.80
CA LEU A 36 -14.41 -4.81 7.62
C LEU A 36 -13.42 -3.65 7.78
N ALA A 37 -13.87 -2.50 8.26
CA ALA A 37 -13.01 -1.35 8.54
C ALA A 37 -11.95 -1.69 9.61
N ALA A 38 -12.33 -2.41 10.67
CA ALA A 38 -11.41 -2.82 11.73
C ALA A 38 -10.35 -3.82 11.23
N VAL A 39 -10.72 -4.77 10.37
CA VAL A 39 -9.78 -5.74 9.77
C VAL A 39 -8.85 -5.08 8.75
N ALA A 40 -9.38 -4.11 7.98
CA ALA A 40 -8.58 -3.36 7.00
C ALA A 40 -7.67 -2.31 7.64
N ALA A 41 -7.93 -1.91 8.89
CA ALA A 41 -7.14 -0.92 9.59
C ALA A 41 -5.69 -1.42 9.73
N PRO A 42 -4.70 -0.62 9.28
CA PRO A 42 -3.31 -0.97 9.49
C PRO A 42 -3.06 -1.05 11.00
N ALA A 43 -2.35 -2.10 11.44
CA ALA A 43 -1.90 -2.17 12.82
C ALA A 43 -1.10 -0.89 13.13
N PRO A 44 -1.30 -0.28 14.32
CA PRO A 44 -0.44 0.82 14.75
C PRO A 44 0.98 0.29 14.84
N GLY A 45 1.77 0.59 13.81
CA GLY A 45 3.18 0.26 13.74
C GLY A 45 3.98 1.24 14.59
N PRO A 46 5.17 0.84 15.05
CA PRO A 46 6.11 1.80 15.62
C PRO A 46 6.31 2.93 14.61
N GLU A 47 6.32 4.17 15.10
CA GLU A 47 6.62 5.34 14.31
C GLU A 47 8.02 5.14 13.70
N THR A 48 8.06 4.72 12.44
CA THR A 48 9.32 4.46 11.77
C THR A 48 9.96 5.82 11.56
N PRO A 49 11.18 6.06 12.07
CA PRO A 49 11.82 7.34 11.86
C PRO A 49 11.85 7.62 10.36
N PRO A 50 11.62 8.88 9.94
CA PRO A 50 11.55 9.21 8.53
C PRO A 50 12.80 8.68 7.84
N ALA A 51 12.60 7.96 6.74
CA ALA A 51 13.69 7.39 5.98
C ALA A 51 14.67 8.52 5.63
N ARG A 52 15.93 8.41 6.08
CA ARG A 52 16.95 9.41 5.75
C ARG A 52 17.07 9.51 4.23
N SER A 53 17.17 10.75 3.74
CA SER A 53 17.39 10.99 2.31
C SER A 53 18.64 10.23 1.86
N ARG A 54 18.48 9.34 0.88
CA ARG A 54 19.58 8.60 0.27
C ARG A 54 20.60 9.54 -0.40
N TRP A 55 20.19 10.76 -0.78
CA TRP A 55 21.09 11.80 -1.32
C TRP A 55 22.07 12.33 -0.28
N SER A 56 21.72 12.28 1.01
CA SER A 56 22.52 12.81 2.11
C SER A 56 23.35 11.73 2.81
N ASP A 57 23.33 10.49 2.30
CA ASP A 57 24.06 9.36 2.90
C ASP A 57 25.58 9.55 2.71
N PRO A 58 26.38 9.65 3.79
CA PRO A 58 27.84 9.75 3.68
C PRO A 58 28.47 8.58 2.93
N ALA A 59 27.84 7.40 2.93
CA ALA A 59 28.32 6.24 2.18
C ALA A 59 28.36 6.49 0.67
N ALA A 60 27.58 7.43 0.14
CA ALA A 60 27.64 7.83 -1.27
C ALA A 60 29.01 8.44 -1.64
N ARG A 61 29.72 9.05 -0.67
CA ARG A 61 31.06 9.64 -0.88
C ARG A 61 32.17 8.59 -1.01
N PHE A 62 31.87 7.33 -0.69
CA PHE A 62 32.82 6.23 -0.73
C PHE A 62 32.38 5.19 -1.77
N ARG A 63 33.34 4.48 -2.36
CA ARG A 63 33.05 3.34 -3.26
C ARG A 63 32.66 2.10 -2.46
N THR A 64 31.51 2.15 -1.81
CA THR A 64 30.95 1.03 -1.04
C THR A 64 30.10 0.12 -1.93
N PRO A 65 30.12 -1.21 -1.74
CA PRO A 65 29.23 -2.14 -2.42
C PRO A 65 27.74 -1.81 -2.20
N LEU A 66 26.90 -2.17 -3.16
CA LEU A 66 25.44 -2.07 -2.98
C LEU A 66 24.97 -3.22 -2.08
N HIS A 67 24.25 -2.89 -1.00
CA HIS A 67 23.61 -3.88 -0.14
C HIS A 67 22.17 -4.12 -0.59
N PRO A 68 21.70 -5.38 -0.65
CA PRO A 68 20.30 -5.69 -0.93
C PRO A 68 19.41 -5.15 0.19
N GLY A 69 18.30 -4.53 -0.19
CA GLY A 69 17.33 -4.00 0.76
C GLY A 69 16.27 -3.12 0.11
N PRO A 70 15.29 -2.64 0.90
CA PRO A 70 14.23 -1.76 0.40
C PRO A 70 14.79 -0.54 -0.31
N GLY A 71 14.32 -0.30 -1.54
CA GLY A 71 14.74 0.82 -2.38
C GLY A 71 16.13 0.69 -3.04
N ALA A 72 16.89 -0.39 -2.80
CA ALA A 72 18.25 -0.55 -3.33
C ALA A 72 18.31 -0.56 -4.87
N TRP A 73 17.30 -1.15 -5.53
CA TRP A 73 17.20 -1.15 -6.99
C TRP A 73 17.02 0.26 -7.55
N ARG A 74 16.21 1.12 -6.92
CA ARG A 74 15.93 2.49 -7.40
C ARG A 74 17.13 3.42 -7.26
N THR A 75 17.99 3.19 -6.27
CA THR A 75 19.18 4.02 -6.02
C THR A 75 20.43 3.48 -6.72
N SER A 76 20.36 2.30 -7.36
CA SER A 76 21.50 1.70 -8.07
C SER A 76 22.01 2.54 -9.24
N THR A 77 21.16 3.40 -9.81
CA THR A 77 21.46 4.22 -11.00
C THR A 77 21.77 5.68 -10.66
N TRP A 78 21.82 6.06 -9.38
CA TRP A 78 22.08 7.44 -8.98
C TRP A 78 23.57 7.80 -9.16
N PRO A 79 23.89 9.07 -9.49
CA PRO A 79 25.27 9.53 -9.53
C PRO A 79 25.90 9.40 -8.14
N ARG A 80 27.15 8.90 -8.07
CA ARG A 80 27.97 8.88 -6.85
C ARG A 80 29.06 9.93 -6.91
#